data_AF-A0A7G6WZY6-F1
#
_entry.id   AF-A0A7G6WZY6-F1
#
_cell.length_a   1.000
_cell.length_b   1.000
_cell.length_c   1.000
_cell.angle_alpha   90.00
_cell.angle_beta   90.00
_cell.angle_gamma   90.00
#
_symmetry.space_group_name_H-M   'P 1'
#
loop_
_entity.id
_entity.type
_entity.pdbx_description
1 polymer ?
#
loop_
_entity_poly.entity_id
_entity_poly.type
_entity_poly.pdbx_seq_one_letter_code
_entity_poly.pdbx_strand_id
1 'polypeptide(L)'
;MGVRGSKRVAVVATAAAVGFLVVACGNDQKPTAGSGTPTGAPTSMPTETVGTPTVTPSRLPPKPGTATPGDGPSQTPGGPTPTSSPSAPVRVVASMLLTGVEVAKADPNRRWAETTGSASTPICGRASTRGDGVAGSLSRNYANGLDASGGQWLTRYKTPAAAKAAYESIVKTIKSCKAARPAPTHARKLTENRTLAAGDATSILRWYDYPLPSDPGSEDGGFPYAVTLKGSVVSVVAFREMGKGVKPANFEKFARLAAAHLP
;
A
#
# COMPACT_ATOMS: atom_id res chain seq x y z
N MET A 1 -47.90 -47.41 3.67
CA MET A 1 -47.24 -48.61 4.22
C MET A 1 -46.37 -49.22 3.12
N GLY A 2 -45.24 -49.85 3.48
CA GLY A 2 -44.27 -50.42 2.53
C GLY A 2 -42.89 -50.43 3.18
N VAL A 3 -42.23 -51.59 3.25
CA VAL A 3 -41.10 -51.83 4.18
C VAL A 3 -39.97 -52.61 3.50
N ARG A 4 -38.73 -52.13 3.69
CA ARG A 4 -37.38 -52.74 3.53
C ARG A 4 -36.41 -51.57 3.18
N GLY A 5 -35.21 -51.39 3.75
CA GLY A 5 -34.40 -52.27 4.60
C GLY A 5 -33.53 -53.22 3.77
N SER A 6 -32.20 -53.29 3.91
CA SER A 6 -31.25 -52.60 4.82
C SER A 6 -29.83 -52.78 4.28
N LYS A 7 -28.86 -51.94 4.71
CA LYS A 7 -27.57 -52.36 5.33
C LYS A 7 -26.60 -51.19 5.50
N ARG A 8 -25.84 -51.21 6.60
CA ARG A 8 -24.62 -50.43 6.78
C ARG A 8 -23.44 -51.25 6.24
N VAL A 9 -22.42 -50.58 5.72
CA VAL A 9 -21.04 -51.10 5.72
C VAL A 9 -20.18 -50.02 6.35
N ALA A 10 -19.44 -50.39 7.40
CA ALA A 10 -18.38 -49.58 7.96
C ALA A 10 -17.05 -50.25 7.62
N VAL A 11 -16.05 -49.44 7.29
CA VAL A 11 -14.64 -49.86 7.19
C VAL A 11 -13.85 -48.96 8.13
N VAL A 12 -12.88 -49.53 8.83
CA VAL A 12 -12.19 -48.95 9.99
C VAL A 12 -10.68 -49.11 9.81
N ALA A 13 -9.92 -48.15 10.35
CA ALA A 13 -8.44 -48.14 10.40
C ALA A 13 -7.78 -47.94 9.01
N THR A 14 -6.51 -47.52 8.92
CA THR A 14 -5.46 -47.39 9.95
C THR A 14 -4.92 -45.97 10.13
N ALA A 15 -4.24 -45.75 11.26
CA ALA A 15 -3.54 -44.52 11.58
C ALA A 15 -2.06 -44.59 11.14
N ALA A 16 -1.47 -43.42 10.89
CA ALA A 16 -0.03 -43.23 10.81
C ALA A 16 0.34 -41.93 11.54
N ALA A 17 0.97 -42.04 12.70
CA ALA A 17 1.41 -40.90 13.51
C ALA A 17 2.95 -40.90 13.58
N VAL A 18 3.60 -39.86 13.05
CA VAL A 18 5.06 -39.66 13.12
C VAL A 18 5.37 -38.18 13.24
N GLY A 19 6.32 -37.83 14.12
CA GLY A 19 7.21 -36.68 13.90
C GLY A 19 6.74 -35.31 14.38
N PHE A 20 6.60 -35.11 15.69
CA PHE A 20 6.92 -33.80 16.28
C PHE A 20 8.43 -33.56 16.17
N LEU A 21 8.85 -32.47 15.53
CA LEU A 21 10.18 -31.89 15.74
C LEU A 21 10.05 -30.36 15.87
N VAL A 22 9.98 -29.91 17.11
CA VAL A 22 10.20 -28.51 17.46
C VAL A 22 11.71 -28.28 17.55
N VAL A 23 12.22 -27.33 16.77
CA VAL A 23 13.56 -26.77 16.99
C VAL A 23 13.36 -25.29 17.32
N ALA A 24 13.80 -24.90 18.52
CA ALA A 24 13.68 -23.54 19.02
C ALA A 24 15.04 -23.03 19.49
N CYS A 25 15.27 -21.73 19.28
CA CYS A 25 16.37 -20.92 19.82
C CYS A 25 17.80 -21.27 19.34
N GLY A 26 18.52 -20.24 18.92
CA GLY A 26 19.90 -20.29 18.43
C GLY A 26 20.38 -18.88 18.07
N ASN A 27 20.37 -17.99 19.06
CA ASN A 27 20.69 -16.57 18.91
C ASN A 27 21.99 -16.27 19.65
N ASP A 28 23.13 -16.47 18.97
CA ASP A 28 24.45 -16.23 19.53
C ASP A 28 25.12 -14.99 18.94
N GLN A 29 25.90 -14.31 19.78
CA GLN A 29 26.51 -13.02 19.47
C GLN A 29 27.96 -13.14 19.01
N LYS A 30 28.34 -12.20 18.16
CA LYS A 30 29.68 -11.85 17.68
C LYS A 30 30.75 -11.74 18.80
N PRO A 31 31.95 -12.32 18.60
CA PRO A 31 33.22 -11.73 19.06
C PRO A 31 33.94 -10.95 17.93
N THR A 32 34.94 -10.12 18.28
CA THR A 32 35.56 -9.12 17.38
C THR A 32 37.10 -9.09 17.52
N ALA A 33 37.77 -8.55 16.48
CA ALA A 33 39.13 -7.95 16.46
C ALA A 33 40.29 -8.79 15.88
N GLY A 34 41.33 -8.08 15.41
CA GLY A 34 42.51 -8.62 14.69
C GLY A 34 42.67 -8.07 13.25
N SER A 35 42.71 -6.75 12.98
CA SER A 35 43.83 -5.80 13.15
C SER A 35 45.00 -5.94 12.15
N GLY A 36 45.20 -4.96 11.25
CA GLY A 36 46.36 -4.90 10.34
C GLY A 36 46.40 -3.68 9.40
N THR A 37 47.26 -2.71 9.71
CA THR A 37 47.66 -1.48 8.96
C THR A 37 48.91 -0.89 9.65
N PRO A 38 49.68 0.09 9.09
CA PRO A 38 49.58 0.85 7.83
C PRO A 38 50.76 0.49 6.87
N THR A 39 51.17 1.20 5.78
CA THR A 39 51.40 2.64 5.53
C THR A 39 51.65 2.92 4.04
N GLY A 40 51.27 4.11 3.54
CA GLY A 40 51.62 4.63 2.20
C GLY A 40 50.84 5.92 1.89
N ALA A 41 51.50 6.98 1.44
CA ALA A 41 50.98 8.37 1.45
C ALA A 41 51.15 9.09 0.08
N PRO A 42 50.87 10.40 -0.11
CA PRO A 42 50.04 10.84 -1.26
C PRO A 42 50.72 11.82 -2.24
N THR A 43 49.97 12.21 -3.27
CA THR A 43 50.32 13.34 -4.18
C THR A 43 49.10 14.23 -4.43
N SER A 44 49.33 15.48 -4.85
CA SER A 44 48.37 16.59 -4.69
C SER A 44 48.15 17.45 -5.95
N MET A 45 46.94 18.03 -6.03
CA MET A 45 46.56 19.39 -6.50
C MET A 45 47.44 20.11 -7.57
N PRO A 46 46.80 20.77 -8.55
CA PRO A 46 46.53 22.19 -8.31
C PRO A 46 45.10 22.69 -8.60
N THR A 47 44.80 23.79 -7.93
CA THR A 47 43.59 24.62 -7.93
C THR A 47 43.43 25.46 -9.21
N GLU A 48 42.19 25.85 -9.55
CA GLU A 48 41.92 27.24 -9.96
C GLU A 48 40.57 27.74 -9.41
N THR A 49 40.35 29.06 -9.39
CA THR A 49 39.42 29.75 -8.47
C THR A 49 38.66 30.88 -9.19
N VAL A 50 37.70 31.51 -8.48
CA VAL A 50 36.97 32.76 -8.80
C VAL A 50 35.66 32.54 -9.59
N GLY A 51 34.51 33.11 -9.16
CA GLY A 51 34.31 33.90 -7.94
C GLY A 51 32.86 34.36 -7.71
N THR A 52 32.65 35.01 -6.55
CA THR A 52 31.34 35.45 -6.05
C THR A 52 31.17 36.96 -6.20
N PRO A 53 30.04 37.48 -6.73
CA PRO A 53 29.69 38.89 -6.61
C PRO A 53 28.97 39.18 -5.28
N THR A 54 29.56 40.04 -4.45
CA THR A 54 28.94 40.58 -3.23
C THR A 54 28.10 41.82 -3.56
N VAL A 55 26.95 42.00 -2.91
CA VAL A 55 26.21 43.27 -2.91
C VAL A 55 25.85 43.67 -1.48
N THR A 56 26.20 44.89 -1.10
CA THR A 56 26.06 45.48 0.25
C THR A 56 25.32 46.83 0.11
N PRO A 57 24.41 47.22 1.04
CA PRO A 57 23.38 48.24 0.77
C PRO A 57 23.77 49.69 1.07
N SER A 58 22.94 50.64 0.59
CA SER A 58 23.02 52.09 0.87
C SER A 58 21.73 52.65 1.50
N ARG A 59 21.82 53.83 2.12
CA ARG A 59 20.76 54.44 2.97
C ARG A 59 20.25 55.82 2.51
N LEU A 60 18.92 55.92 2.42
CA LEU A 60 18.01 57.04 2.80
C LEU A 60 17.96 58.36 1.99
N PRO A 61 16.75 58.99 1.84
CA PRO A 61 16.50 60.23 1.07
C PRO A 61 16.25 61.49 1.94
N PRO A 62 16.10 62.68 1.32
CA PRO A 62 14.80 63.39 1.35
C PRO A 62 14.47 64.07 -0.02
N LYS A 63 13.47 64.95 -0.27
CA LYS A 63 12.48 65.65 0.60
C LYS A 63 11.03 65.67 -0.03
N PRO A 64 10.28 66.75 -0.42
CA PRO A 64 8.81 66.66 -0.63
C PRO A 64 8.29 67.11 -2.03
N GLY A 65 6.96 67.13 -2.21
CA GLY A 65 6.22 67.82 -3.28
C GLY A 65 4.71 67.92 -2.96
N THR A 66 4.02 68.97 -3.41
CA THR A 66 2.60 69.29 -3.11
C THR A 66 1.97 70.13 -4.25
N ALA A 67 0.64 70.28 -4.38
CA ALA A 67 -0.49 69.72 -3.61
C ALA A 67 -1.29 68.73 -4.53
N THR A 68 -2.62 68.61 -4.62
CA THR A 68 -3.82 69.29 -4.05
C THR A 68 -4.99 68.27 -4.08
N PRO A 69 -6.12 68.45 -3.33
CA PRO A 69 -7.13 67.40 -3.19
C PRO A 69 -8.23 67.42 -4.28
N GLY A 70 -8.94 66.30 -4.40
CA GLY A 70 -10.20 66.16 -5.14
C GLY A 70 -11.10 65.13 -4.45
N ASP A 71 -12.41 65.39 -4.39
CA ASP A 71 -13.30 64.73 -3.43
C ASP A 71 -13.94 63.41 -3.90
N GLY A 72 -13.85 62.40 -3.02
CA GLY A 72 -14.82 61.32 -2.85
C GLY A 72 -14.66 60.04 -3.69
N PRO A 73 -15.41 58.96 -3.35
CA PRO A 73 -16.08 58.69 -2.07
C PRO A 73 -15.25 57.76 -1.15
N SER A 74 -15.68 57.62 0.10
CA SER A 74 -14.96 56.85 1.13
C SER A 74 -14.78 55.37 0.79
N GLN A 75 -13.52 54.90 0.72
CA GLN A 75 -13.19 53.48 0.74
C GLN A 75 -12.95 53.03 2.19
N THR A 76 -13.79 52.11 2.68
CA THR A 76 -13.65 51.54 4.03
C THR A 76 -12.33 50.75 4.17
N PRO A 77 -11.43 51.10 5.10
CA PRO A 77 -10.16 50.39 5.24
C PRO A 77 -10.32 48.96 5.80
N GLY A 78 -9.72 47.99 5.13
CA GLY A 78 -9.12 46.81 5.77
C GLY A 78 -10.05 45.89 6.59
N GLY A 79 -11.09 45.33 5.98
CA GLY A 79 -11.57 44.02 6.45
C GLY A 79 -10.43 42.99 6.29
N PRO A 80 -10.08 42.19 7.31
CA PRO A 80 -8.98 41.23 7.19
C PRO A 80 -9.35 40.16 6.17
N THR A 81 -8.57 40.06 5.09
CA THR A 81 -8.64 38.95 4.14
C THR A 81 -8.59 37.63 4.92
N PRO A 82 -9.55 36.70 4.72
CA PRO A 82 -9.58 35.47 5.50
C PRO A 82 -8.39 34.58 5.13
N THR A 83 -7.30 34.73 5.88
CA THR A 83 -6.14 33.85 5.83
C THR A 83 -6.62 32.42 6.01
N SER A 84 -6.56 31.63 4.94
CA SER A 84 -6.98 30.23 4.96
C SER A 84 -6.02 29.45 5.86
N SER A 85 -6.44 29.24 7.12
CA SER A 85 -5.70 28.43 8.08
C SER A 85 -5.31 27.10 7.43
N PRO A 86 -4.01 26.71 7.47
CA PRO A 86 -3.54 25.53 6.77
C PRO A 86 -4.30 24.31 7.27
N SER A 87 -5.02 23.65 6.34
CA SER A 87 -5.90 22.53 6.67
C SER A 87 -5.16 21.46 7.47
N ALA A 88 -5.78 21.00 8.56
CA ALA A 88 -5.13 20.14 9.54
C ALA A 88 -4.56 18.88 8.85
N PRO A 89 -3.32 18.47 9.16
CA PRO A 89 -2.66 17.40 8.43
C PRO A 89 -3.39 16.07 8.61
N VAL A 90 -4.00 15.59 7.52
CA VAL A 90 -4.79 14.34 7.45
C VAL A 90 -4.08 13.21 8.19
N ARG A 91 -4.74 12.67 9.22
CA ARG A 91 -4.31 11.46 9.94
C ARG A 91 -5.08 10.26 9.39
N VAL A 92 -4.37 9.15 9.19
CA VAL A 92 -5.04 7.86 8.96
C VAL A 92 -5.66 7.36 10.25
N VAL A 93 -6.93 6.94 10.18
CA VAL A 93 -7.75 6.51 11.32
C VAL A 93 -8.51 5.23 10.97
N ALA A 94 -8.97 4.49 11.99
CA ALA A 94 -9.55 3.16 11.80
C ALA A 94 -10.82 3.12 10.92
N SER A 95 -11.59 4.21 10.84
CA SER A 95 -12.75 4.32 9.94
C SER A 95 -12.39 4.40 8.45
N MET A 96 -11.14 4.74 8.11
CA MET A 96 -10.66 4.72 6.72
C MET A 96 -10.38 3.29 6.20
N LEU A 97 -10.46 2.29 7.07
CA LEU A 97 -10.35 0.87 6.73
C LEU A 97 -11.76 0.26 6.59
N LEU A 98 -11.90 -0.69 5.68
CA LEU A 98 -13.07 -1.58 5.65
C LEU A 98 -13.18 -2.36 6.96
N THR A 99 -14.39 -2.67 7.40
CA THR A 99 -14.66 -3.63 8.47
C THR A 99 -14.76 -5.05 7.91
N GLY A 100 -14.56 -6.06 8.76
CA GLY A 100 -14.84 -7.46 8.38
C GLY A 100 -16.27 -7.66 7.86
N VAL A 101 -17.25 -6.92 8.39
CA VAL A 101 -18.65 -6.95 7.96
C VAL A 101 -18.84 -6.43 6.53
N GLU A 102 -18.12 -5.38 6.13
CA GLU A 102 -18.20 -4.83 4.77
C GLU A 102 -17.54 -5.75 3.73
N VAL A 103 -16.39 -6.34 4.08
CA VAL A 103 -15.73 -7.35 3.24
C VAL A 103 -16.63 -8.60 3.09
N ALA A 104 -17.24 -9.07 4.19
CA ALA A 104 -18.22 -10.15 4.15
C ALA A 104 -19.45 -9.79 3.29
N LYS A 105 -20.01 -8.59 3.44
CA LYS A 105 -21.20 -8.15 2.68
C LYS A 105 -20.93 -8.02 1.18
N ALA A 106 -19.72 -7.62 0.79
CA ALA A 106 -19.33 -7.50 -0.61
C ALA A 106 -18.98 -8.86 -1.25
N ASP A 107 -18.55 -9.86 -0.47
CA ASP A 107 -18.25 -11.23 -0.92
C ASP A 107 -18.85 -12.31 0.04
N PRO A 108 -20.19 -12.46 0.09
CA PRO A 108 -20.89 -13.18 1.16
C PRO A 108 -20.59 -14.68 1.23
N ASN A 109 -20.18 -15.28 0.12
CA ASN A 109 -19.95 -16.72 0.06
C ASN A 109 -18.62 -17.15 0.69
N ARG A 110 -17.65 -16.23 0.84
CA ARG A 110 -16.33 -16.53 1.43
C ARG A 110 -16.25 -16.36 2.95
N ARG A 111 -17.29 -15.83 3.62
CA ARG A 111 -17.35 -15.69 5.10
C ARG A 111 -16.14 -14.93 5.70
N TRP A 112 -15.74 -13.84 5.06
CA TRP A 112 -14.66 -12.99 5.55
C TRP A 112 -14.89 -12.46 6.97
N ALA A 113 -13.83 -12.44 7.77
CA ALA A 113 -13.79 -11.81 9.09
C ALA A 113 -12.55 -10.92 9.22
N GLU A 114 -12.64 -9.89 10.05
CA GLU A 114 -11.48 -9.14 10.54
C GLU A 114 -10.76 -9.98 11.60
N THR A 115 -9.44 -10.04 11.54
CA THR A 115 -8.62 -10.86 12.46
C THR A 115 -7.67 -10.00 13.29
N THR A 116 -7.43 -10.38 14.55
CA THR A 116 -6.43 -9.74 15.41
C THR A 116 -5.02 -9.83 14.83
N GLY A 117 -4.48 -8.72 14.34
CA GLY A 117 -3.10 -8.63 13.84
C GLY A 117 -2.90 -7.63 12.71
N SER A 118 -1.64 -7.37 12.40
CA SER A 118 -1.25 -6.59 11.21
C SER A 118 -1.50 -7.38 9.93
N ALA A 119 -1.84 -6.69 8.85
CA ALA A 119 -2.13 -7.31 7.56
C ALA A 119 -0.91 -8.06 6.99
N SER A 120 -1.09 -9.35 6.65
CA SER A 120 -0.01 -10.24 6.19
C SER A 120 0.57 -9.79 4.85
N THR A 121 1.91 -9.77 4.72
CA THR A 121 2.63 -9.30 3.53
C THR A 121 2.08 -9.92 2.24
N PRO A 122 1.59 -9.11 1.27
CA PRO A 122 1.08 -9.62 0.00
C PRO A 122 2.14 -10.32 -0.86
N ILE A 123 1.69 -11.08 -1.87
CA ILE A 123 2.57 -11.89 -2.74
C ILE A 123 3.65 -11.07 -3.47
N CYS A 124 3.37 -9.80 -3.78
CA CYS A 124 4.32 -8.85 -4.37
C CYS A 124 5.18 -8.08 -3.34
N GLY A 125 5.23 -8.56 -2.10
CA GLY A 125 6.11 -8.05 -1.04
C GLY A 125 5.71 -6.69 -0.47
N ARG A 126 6.50 -6.21 0.52
CA ARG A 126 6.26 -4.95 1.24
C ARG A 126 6.16 -3.71 0.34
N ALA A 127 6.89 -3.68 -0.78
CA ALA A 127 6.84 -2.58 -1.74
C ALA A 127 5.49 -2.49 -2.49
N SER A 128 4.72 -3.59 -2.55
CA SER A 128 3.36 -3.58 -3.11
C SER A 128 2.29 -2.95 -2.20
N THR A 129 2.66 -2.45 -1.02
CA THR A 129 1.71 -1.81 -0.08
C THR A 129 2.07 -0.37 0.32
N ARG A 130 3.30 0.09 0.01
CA ARG A 130 3.80 1.43 0.36
C ARG A 130 5.06 1.79 -0.44
N GLY A 131 5.10 3.00 -0.97
CA GLY A 131 6.33 3.70 -1.36
C GLY A 131 6.95 4.50 -0.21
N ASP A 132 8.10 5.14 -0.49
CA ASP A 132 8.95 5.84 0.49
C ASP A 132 8.39 7.18 1.01
N GLY A 133 8.97 7.70 2.10
CA GLY A 133 8.57 9.00 2.66
C GLY A 133 7.25 8.99 3.44
N VAL A 134 6.88 7.82 3.99
CA VAL A 134 5.66 7.61 4.79
C VAL A 134 5.59 8.59 5.98
N ALA A 135 4.48 9.32 6.08
CA ALA A 135 4.16 10.25 7.17
C ALA A 135 3.09 9.72 8.15
N GLY A 136 2.54 8.54 7.87
CA GLY A 136 1.64 7.78 8.75
C GLY A 136 1.16 6.51 8.05
N SER A 137 0.90 5.44 8.80
CA SER A 137 0.38 4.19 8.20
C SER A 137 -0.51 3.43 9.16
N LEU A 138 -1.52 2.76 8.62
CA LEU A 138 -2.44 1.90 9.36
C LEU A 138 -2.78 0.67 8.49
N SER A 139 -3.10 -0.47 9.09
CA SER A 139 -3.49 -1.67 8.34
C SER A 139 -4.44 -2.58 9.12
N ARG A 140 -5.24 -3.38 8.40
CA ARG A 140 -6.17 -4.37 8.96
C ARG A 140 -6.14 -5.65 8.14
N ASN A 141 -6.11 -6.79 8.82
CA ASN A 141 -6.08 -8.12 8.21
C ASN A 141 -7.49 -8.72 8.13
N TYR A 142 -7.76 -9.43 7.03
CA TYR A 142 -8.98 -10.21 6.82
C TYR A 142 -8.61 -11.66 6.52
N ALA A 143 -9.44 -12.60 6.96
CA ALA A 143 -9.33 -14.01 6.59
C ALA A 143 -10.70 -14.69 6.58
N ASN A 144 -10.81 -15.85 5.94
CA ASN A 144 -11.99 -16.72 6.05
C ASN A 144 -11.80 -17.93 6.99
N GLY A 145 -10.62 -18.06 7.61
CA GLY A 145 -10.28 -19.19 8.48
C GLY A 145 -10.00 -20.51 7.76
N LEU A 146 -9.84 -20.51 6.43
CA LEU A 146 -9.63 -21.71 5.60
C LEU A 146 -8.41 -21.55 4.67
N ASP A 147 -8.60 -20.90 3.53
CA ASP A 147 -7.70 -20.89 2.36
C ASP A 147 -7.32 -19.47 1.89
N ALA A 148 -7.96 -18.45 2.46
CA ALA A 148 -7.93 -17.08 1.96
C ALA A 148 -7.62 -16.07 3.09
N SER A 149 -6.58 -15.25 2.87
CA SER A 149 -6.24 -14.13 3.73
C SER A 149 -5.88 -12.88 2.93
N GLY A 150 -5.90 -11.73 3.57
CA GLY A 150 -5.56 -10.46 2.92
C GLY A 150 -5.63 -9.30 3.88
N GLY A 151 -5.68 -8.09 3.33
CA GLY A 151 -5.79 -6.90 4.16
C GLY A 151 -5.92 -5.61 3.38
N GLN A 152 -6.01 -4.54 4.14
CA GLN A 152 -5.90 -3.17 3.66
C GLN A 152 -4.73 -2.49 4.35
N TRP A 153 -3.93 -1.74 3.58
CA TRP A 153 -2.86 -0.86 4.05
C TRP A 153 -3.19 0.56 3.63
N LEU A 154 -3.31 1.45 4.61
CA LEU A 154 -3.40 2.89 4.41
C LEU A 154 -2.03 3.50 4.66
N THR A 155 -1.53 4.27 3.72
CA THR A 155 -0.26 4.97 3.84
C THR A 155 -0.46 6.44 3.48
N ARG A 156 -0.21 7.34 4.44
CA ARG A 156 -0.30 8.79 4.27
C ARG A 156 1.08 9.38 4.09
N TYR A 157 1.20 10.29 3.14
CA TYR A 157 2.43 10.96 2.74
C TYR A 157 2.40 12.45 3.11
N LYS A 158 3.56 13.12 3.03
CA LYS A 158 3.66 14.56 3.39
C LYS A 158 2.86 15.45 2.43
N THR A 159 2.80 15.11 1.14
CA THR A 159 2.14 15.89 0.09
C THR A 159 1.38 14.97 -0.89
N PRO A 160 0.39 15.49 -1.65
CA PRO A 160 -0.27 14.74 -2.72
C PRO A 160 0.71 14.26 -3.82
N ALA A 161 1.72 15.05 -4.15
CA ALA A 161 2.75 14.66 -5.12
C ALA A 161 3.55 13.42 -4.65
N ALA A 162 3.89 13.33 -3.36
CA ALA A 162 4.53 12.16 -2.79
C ALA A 162 3.59 10.94 -2.76
N ALA A 163 2.30 11.14 -2.47
CA ALA A 163 1.30 10.08 -2.54
C ALA A 163 1.11 9.55 -3.98
N LYS A 164 1.08 10.42 -4.98
CA LYS A 164 1.03 10.05 -6.40
C LYS A 164 2.27 9.25 -6.83
N ALA A 165 3.47 9.72 -6.48
CA ALA A 165 4.71 8.98 -6.78
C ALA A 165 4.74 7.59 -6.10
N ALA A 166 4.23 7.49 -4.86
CA ALA A 166 4.08 6.21 -4.17
C ALA A 166 3.04 5.30 -4.84
N TYR A 167 1.88 5.82 -5.26
CA TYR A 167 0.86 5.09 -6.02
C TYR A 167 1.45 4.52 -7.33
N GLU A 168 2.15 5.35 -8.11
CA GLU A 168 2.77 4.94 -9.38
C GLU A 168 3.85 3.87 -9.16
N SER A 169 4.67 4.03 -8.11
CA SER A 169 5.68 3.05 -7.70
C SER A 169 5.06 1.71 -7.28
N ILE A 170 4.02 1.72 -6.43
CA ILE A 170 3.30 0.53 -5.99
C ILE A 170 2.68 -0.22 -7.18
N VAL A 171 1.97 0.50 -8.08
CA VAL A 171 1.38 -0.08 -9.29
C VAL A 171 2.46 -0.67 -10.20
N LYS A 172 3.62 -0.01 -10.35
CA LYS A 172 4.77 -0.54 -11.08
C LYS A 172 5.31 -1.82 -10.44
N THR A 173 5.50 -1.85 -9.12
CA THR A 173 5.94 -3.05 -8.37
C THR A 173 4.98 -4.23 -8.53
N ILE A 174 3.66 -3.98 -8.51
CA ILE A 174 2.66 -5.04 -8.73
C ILE A 174 2.72 -5.53 -10.18
N LYS A 175 2.94 -4.65 -11.17
CA LYS A 175 3.08 -5.05 -12.59
C LYS A 175 4.38 -5.82 -12.89
N SER A 176 5.49 -5.49 -12.22
CA SER A 176 6.79 -6.16 -12.39
C SER A 176 7.05 -7.25 -11.34
N CYS A 177 5.99 -7.76 -10.71
CA CYS A 177 6.06 -8.62 -9.53
C CYS A 177 6.73 -9.97 -9.79
N LYS A 178 7.85 -10.22 -9.09
CA LYS A 178 8.56 -11.52 -9.04
C LYS A 178 8.69 -12.07 -7.61
N ALA A 179 8.08 -11.41 -6.62
CA ALA A 179 8.45 -11.53 -5.20
C ALA A 179 8.03 -12.84 -4.51
N ALA A 180 7.27 -13.69 -5.21
CA ALA A 180 7.28 -15.12 -4.97
C ALA A 180 7.55 -15.84 -6.30
N ARG A 181 8.53 -16.74 -6.33
CA ARG A 181 8.59 -17.78 -7.37
C ARG A 181 7.37 -18.71 -7.19
N PRO A 182 6.71 -19.16 -8.26
CA PRO A 182 5.73 -20.24 -8.15
C PRO A 182 6.45 -21.56 -7.82
N ALA A 183 5.69 -22.59 -7.45
CA ALA A 183 6.22 -23.95 -7.42
C ALA A 183 6.70 -24.36 -8.83
N PRO A 184 7.65 -25.30 -8.98
CA PRO A 184 8.14 -25.71 -10.31
C PRO A 184 7.05 -26.24 -11.26
N THR A 185 5.92 -26.68 -10.70
CA THR A 185 4.72 -27.14 -11.42
C THR A 185 3.74 -26.03 -11.77
N HIS A 186 4.05 -24.75 -11.51
CA HIS A 186 3.14 -23.62 -11.64
C HIS A 186 3.81 -22.42 -12.32
N ALA A 187 2.99 -21.55 -12.93
CA ALA A 187 3.40 -20.26 -13.44
C ALA A 187 2.43 -19.15 -13.01
N ARG A 188 2.83 -17.89 -13.16
CA ARG A 188 2.04 -16.71 -12.74
C ARG A 188 1.93 -15.68 -13.86
N LYS A 189 0.72 -15.17 -14.08
CA LYS A 189 0.41 -14.14 -15.09
C LYS A 189 -0.51 -13.08 -14.50
N LEU A 190 -0.31 -11.83 -14.93
CA LEU A 190 -1.23 -10.72 -14.67
C LEU A 190 -2.43 -10.86 -15.62
N THR A 191 -3.62 -11.15 -15.08
CA THR A 191 -4.86 -11.40 -15.83
C THR A 191 -5.82 -10.22 -15.83
N GLU A 192 -5.76 -9.34 -14.83
CA GLU A 192 -6.51 -8.07 -14.76
C GLU A 192 -5.52 -6.91 -14.58
N ASN A 193 -5.68 -5.83 -15.34
CA ASN A 193 -4.92 -4.59 -15.24
C ASN A 193 -5.76 -3.46 -15.83
N ARG A 194 -6.55 -2.78 -14.99
CA ARG A 194 -7.46 -1.71 -15.41
C ARG A 194 -7.54 -0.59 -14.37
N THR A 195 -8.00 0.56 -14.81
CA THR A 195 -8.36 1.66 -13.91
C THR A 195 -9.81 1.56 -13.46
N LEU A 196 -10.14 2.31 -12.41
CA LEU A 196 -11.47 2.44 -11.84
C LEU A 196 -11.70 3.90 -11.45
N ALA A 197 -12.86 4.46 -11.78
CA ALA A 197 -13.28 5.78 -11.34
C ALA A 197 -13.70 5.72 -9.85
N ALA A 198 -12.69 5.82 -8.98
CA ALA A 198 -12.81 5.88 -7.53
C ALA A 198 -11.56 6.57 -6.94
N GLY A 199 -11.73 7.34 -5.85
CA GLY A 199 -10.67 8.25 -5.37
C GLY A 199 -10.27 9.27 -6.43
N ASP A 200 -9.02 9.72 -6.37
CA ASP A 200 -8.40 10.51 -7.45
C ASP A 200 -7.93 9.59 -8.59
N ALA A 201 -7.50 8.38 -8.24
CA ALA A 201 -7.20 7.29 -9.16
C ALA A 201 -7.22 5.93 -8.44
N THR A 202 -7.90 4.94 -9.00
CA THR A 202 -7.77 3.53 -8.59
C THR A 202 -7.28 2.67 -9.75
N SER A 203 -6.34 1.76 -9.47
CA SER A 203 -5.93 0.65 -10.34
C SER A 203 -6.33 -0.67 -9.71
N ILE A 204 -7.03 -1.52 -10.47
CA ILE A 204 -7.25 -2.94 -10.14
C ILE A 204 -6.27 -3.78 -10.96
N LEU A 205 -5.50 -4.60 -10.26
CA LEU A 205 -4.53 -5.55 -10.81
C LEU A 205 -4.80 -6.93 -10.24
N ARG A 206 -4.64 -7.99 -11.03
CA ARG A 206 -4.85 -9.37 -10.56
C ARG A 206 -3.81 -10.30 -11.14
N TRP A 207 -3.14 -11.03 -10.26
CA TRP A 207 -2.30 -12.15 -10.63
C TRP A 207 -3.07 -13.47 -10.42
N TYR A 208 -2.82 -14.41 -11.33
CA TYR A 208 -3.31 -15.79 -11.27
C TYR A 208 -2.11 -16.75 -11.22
N ASP A 209 -2.15 -17.70 -10.28
CA ASP A 209 -1.27 -18.87 -10.20
C ASP A 209 -1.94 -20.01 -10.95
N TYR A 210 -1.24 -20.65 -11.89
CA TYR A 210 -1.82 -21.74 -12.68
C TYR A 210 -0.87 -22.93 -12.77
N PRO A 211 -1.39 -24.18 -12.70
CA PRO A 211 -0.58 -25.37 -12.88
C PRO A 211 -0.14 -25.49 -14.34
N LEU A 212 1.12 -25.85 -14.55
CA LEU A 212 1.65 -26.18 -15.88
C LEU A 212 1.20 -27.60 -16.26
N PRO A 213 0.88 -27.87 -17.54
CA PRO A 213 1.00 -26.99 -18.71
C PRO A 213 -0.30 -26.22 -19.05
N SER A 214 -1.24 -26.04 -18.13
CA SER A 214 -2.51 -25.36 -18.41
C SER A 214 -2.30 -23.88 -18.77
N ASP A 215 -3.11 -23.35 -19.69
CA ASP A 215 -3.04 -21.93 -20.07
C ASP A 215 -3.88 -21.02 -19.15
N PRO A 216 -3.40 -19.82 -18.80
CA PRO A 216 -4.10 -18.89 -17.92
C PRO A 216 -5.19 -18.09 -18.67
N GLY A 217 -6.45 -18.44 -18.45
CA GLY A 217 -7.58 -17.70 -19.03
C GLY A 217 -8.99 -17.89 -18.42
N SER A 218 -9.22 -18.83 -17.50
CA SER A 218 -10.57 -19.26 -17.10
C SER A 218 -10.93 -19.11 -15.61
N GLU A 219 -10.01 -18.64 -14.76
CA GLU A 219 -10.21 -18.57 -13.30
C GLU A 219 -10.22 -17.14 -12.75
N ASP A 220 -10.94 -16.94 -11.64
CA ASP A 220 -11.15 -15.64 -11.00
C ASP A 220 -9.88 -15.02 -10.38
N GLY A 221 -8.71 -15.68 -10.43
CA GLY A 221 -7.37 -15.21 -10.02
C GLY A 221 -7.15 -14.97 -8.51
N GLY A 222 -6.31 -15.82 -7.90
CA GLY A 222 -6.05 -15.87 -6.45
C GLY A 222 -5.31 -14.70 -5.79
N PHE A 223 -4.73 -13.74 -6.54
CA PHE A 223 -4.00 -12.60 -5.95
C PHE A 223 -4.45 -11.24 -6.52
N PRO A 224 -5.61 -10.71 -6.09
CA PRO A 224 -6.10 -9.40 -6.49
C PRO A 224 -5.49 -8.26 -5.65
N TYR A 225 -5.34 -7.10 -6.29
CA TYR A 225 -4.85 -5.84 -5.76
C TYR A 225 -5.72 -4.67 -6.23
N ALA A 226 -6.12 -3.80 -5.32
CA ALA A 226 -6.74 -2.51 -5.61
C ALA A 226 -5.88 -1.42 -4.96
N VAL A 227 -5.20 -0.62 -5.77
CA VAL A 227 -4.38 0.52 -5.33
C VAL A 227 -5.19 1.78 -5.61
N THR A 228 -5.43 2.60 -4.59
CA THR A 228 -6.24 3.82 -4.67
C THR A 228 -5.44 5.00 -4.11
N LEU A 229 -5.36 6.08 -4.88
CA LEU A 229 -4.87 7.40 -4.46
C LEU A 229 -6.08 8.29 -4.09
N LYS A 230 -5.98 9.00 -2.96
CA LYS A 230 -6.86 10.16 -2.66
C LYS A 230 -6.10 11.20 -1.85
N GLY A 231 -5.92 12.40 -2.39
CA GLY A 231 -5.17 13.49 -1.79
C GLY A 231 -3.74 13.09 -1.42
N SER A 232 -3.46 13.04 -0.11
CA SER A 232 -2.15 12.62 0.43
C SER A 232 -2.10 11.17 0.94
N VAL A 233 -3.14 10.36 0.67
CA VAL A 233 -3.27 8.98 1.14
C VAL A 233 -3.27 8.00 -0.04
N VAL A 234 -2.56 6.88 0.11
CA VAL A 234 -2.69 5.69 -0.74
C VAL A 234 -3.29 4.56 0.10
N SER A 235 -4.36 3.95 -0.42
CA SER A 235 -4.94 2.70 0.09
C SER A 235 -4.55 1.55 -0.84
N VAL A 236 -4.05 0.46 -0.28
CA VAL A 236 -3.92 -0.82 -0.99
C VAL A 236 -4.81 -1.84 -0.31
N VAL A 237 -5.75 -2.42 -1.05
CA VAL A 237 -6.45 -3.65 -0.65
C VAL A 237 -5.84 -4.79 -1.45
N ALA A 238 -5.41 -5.88 -0.80
CA ALA A 238 -4.88 -7.05 -1.48
C ALA A 238 -5.18 -8.35 -0.73
N PHE A 239 -5.39 -9.43 -1.49
CA PHE A 239 -5.66 -10.77 -0.95
C PHE A 239 -4.70 -11.81 -1.54
N ARG A 240 -4.59 -12.94 -0.84
CA ARG A 240 -3.85 -14.13 -1.22
C ARG A 240 -4.66 -15.37 -0.88
N GLU A 241 -5.02 -16.11 -1.91
CA GLU A 241 -5.97 -17.23 -1.82
C GLU A 241 -5.49 -18.42 -2.66
N MET A 242 -5.95 -19.62 -2.30
CA MET A 242 -5.81 -20.80 -3.14
C MET A 242 -7.06 -20.97 -4.03
N GLY A 243 -6.88 -21.65 -5.17
CA GLY A 243 -7.93 -21.80 -6.17
C GLY A 243 -8.40 -20.45 -6.73
N LYS A 244 -9.71 -20.32 -6.96
CA LYS A 244 -10.27 -19.25 -7.81
C LYS A 244 -10.06 -17.82 -7.30
N GLY A 245 -9.92 -17.58 -5.99
CA GLY A 245 -9.81 -16.21 -5.45
C GLY A 245 -11.15 -15.46 -5.27
N VAL A 246 -11.10 -14.15 -5.02
CA VAL A 246 -12.28 -13.25 -5.01
C VAL A 246 -12.72 -12.95 -6.45
N LYS A 247 -13.99 -13.21 -6.78
CA LYS A 247 -14.57 -12.85 -8.09
C LYS A 247 -14.33 -11.37 -8.44
N PRO A 248 -13.96 -11.01 -9.69
CA PRO A 248 -13.67 -9.62 -10.07
C PRO A 248 -14.74 -8.60 -9.68
N ALA A 249 -16.02 -8.95 -9.86
CA ALA A 249 -17.15 -8.08 -9.48
C ALA A 249 -17.33 -7.89 -7.96
N ASN A 250 -16.86 -8.83 -7.12
CA ASN A 250 -16.86 -8.66 -5.66
C ASN A 250 -15.63 -7.87 -5.22
N PHE A 251 -14.47 -8.12 -5.83
CA PHE A 251 -13.25 -7.35 -5.57
C PHE A 251 -13.38 -5.87 -5.95
N GLU A 252 -14.10 -5.54 -7.03
CA GLU A 252 -14.41 -4.14 -7.34
C GLU A 252 -15.24 -3.45 -6.25
N LYS A 253 -16.17 -4.16 -5.59
CA LYS A 253 -16.91 -3.59 -4.44
C LYS A 253 -15.95 -3.24 -3.31
N PHE A 254 -14.98 -4.11 -3.00
CA PHE A 254 -13.95 -3.81 -2.01
C PHE A 254 -13.17 -2.54 -2.40
N ALA A 255 -12.77 -2.41 -3.68
CA ALA A 255 -12.05 -1.24 -4.17
C ALA A 255 -12.87 0.06 -4.06
N ARG A 256 -14.16 0.02 -4.45
CA ARG A 256 -15.07 1.18 -4.36
C ARG A 256 -15.36 1.58 -2.92
N LEU A 257 -15.62 0.62 -2.03
CA LEU A 257 -15.81 0.87 -0.60
C LEU A 257 -14.54 1.45 0.02
N ALA A 258 -13.38 0.83 -0.22
CA ALA A 258 -12.11 1.29 0.35
C ALA A 258 -11.73 2.70 -0.12
N ALA A 259 -12.11 3.09 -1.34
CA ALA A 259 -11.95 4.45 -1.85
C ALA A 259 -12.94 5.45 -1.23
N ALA A 260 -14.18 5.03 -0.97
CA ALA A 260 -15.21 5.86 -0.33
C ALA A 260 -14.91 6.16 1.16
N HIS A 261 -14.14 5.30 1.83
CA HIS A 261 -13.68 5.52 3.21
C HIS A 261 -12.48 6.50 3.30
N LEU A 262 -11.91 6.95 2.17
CA LEU A 262 -10.81 7.93 2.17
C LEU A 262 -11.32 9.38 2.24
N PRO A 263 -10.59 10.28 2.91
CA PRO A 263 -10.99 11.68 3.15
C PRO A 263 -11.00 12.50 1.86
#